data_AF-A0A538DBC1-F1
#
_entry.id   AF-A0A538DBC1-F1
#
_cell.length_a   1.000
_cell.length_b   1.000
_cell.length_c   1.000
_cell.angle_alpha   90.00
_cell.angle_beta   90.00
_cell.angle_gamma   90.00
#
_symmetry.space_group_name_H-M   'P 1'
#
loop_
_entity.id
_entity.type
_entity.pdbx_description
1 polymer ?
#
loop_
_entity_poly.entity_id
_entity_poly.type
_entity_poly.pdbx_seq_one_letter_code
_entity_poly.pdbx_strand_id
1 'polypeptide(L)'
;MRAARMWTPSPPRSTRTQRQPSDFLERASEEGAGSALSRRRQHPRRHRALRGARGGRCRARDRARSRRPAQVYAVEVDASLGPQLTERLAGRPNVELRFGDALQLDLVESAPGATKLVANLPYNIATPLIAESLDGLPGIELWTVMVQREVADRLFAEPSTKAYGAVSVLVQLVAHRTGFHPVSRTVFRPRPNVDSALVAFRRTGLPPDFRRVKGVVEAAFSHRRKLLANSLELAGLTDRAHAEAAIAELGKHSNVRAEELAPLEFLELAKALG
;
A
#
# COMPACT_ATOMS: atom_id res chain seq x y z
N MET A 1 11.14 -39.94 45.55
CA MET A 1 9.87 -39.65 44.84
C MET A 1 9.18 -38.51 45.59
N ARG A 2 8.94 -37.35 44.93
CA ARG A 2 8.56 -35.98 45.41
C ARG A 2 9.69 -34.99 45.06
N ALA A 3 9.48 -33.75 44.58
CA ALA A 3 8.36 -32.98 44.07
C ALA A 3 8.95 -31.74 43.34
N ALA A 4 8.13 -31.11 42.50
CA ALA A 4 8.28 -29.90 41.69
C ALA A 4 9.26 -28.79 42.15
N ARG A 5 9.93 -28.15 41.17
CA ARG A 5 10.33 -26.73 41.24
C ARG A 5 10.07 -26.01 39.91
N MET A 6 9.50 -24.83 40.07
CA MET A 6 8.95 -23.90 39.07
C MET A 6 10.03 -23.28 38.20
N TRP A 7 9.71 -23.10 36.93
CA TRP A 7 10.47 -22.32 35.96
C TRP A 7 9.98 -20.87 36.03
N THR A 8 10.84 -19.94 36.46
CA THR A 8 10.58 -18.50 36.33
C THR A 8 11.25 -17.99 35.04
N PRO A 9 10.50 -17.35 34.13
CA PRO A 9 11.12 -16.71 32.98
C PRO A 9 11.72 -15.35 33.40
N SER A 10 12.97 -15.12 32.98
CA SER A 10 13.65 -13.82 33.07
C SER A 10 12.94 -12.77 32.19
N PRO A 11 12.97 -11.48 32.55
CA PRO A 11 12.27 -10.45 31.80
C PRO A 11 12.91 -10.21 30.42
N PRO A 12 12.13 -9.89 29.38
CA PRO A 12 12.67 -9.59 28.06
C PRO A 12 13.42 -8.25 28.09
N ARG A 13 14.67 -8.28 27.59
CA ARG A 13 15.46 -7.09 27.31
C ARG A 13 14.72 -6.21 26.30
N SER A 14 14.61 -4.93 26.62
CA SER A 14 13.95 -3.90 25.80
C SER A 14 14.49 -3.87 24.36
N THR A 15 13.68 -4.27 23.40
CA THR A 15 13.91 -4.01 21.98
C THR A 15 13.44 -2.59 21.69
N ARG A 16 14.38 -1.73 21.29
CA ARG A 16 14.15 -0.36 20.89
C ARG A 16 13.42 -0.37 19.54
N THR A 17 12.10 -0.27 19.55
CA THR A 17 11.25 -0.21 18.36
C THR A 17 11.78 0.86 17.40
N GLN A 18 12.05 0.48 16.15
CA GLN A 18 12.40 1.41 15.09
C GLN A 18 11.22 2.38 14.90
N ARG A 19 11.41 3.63 15.30
CA ARG A 19 10.41 4.70 15.17
C ARG A 19 10.42 5.22 13.72
N GLN A 20 9.29 5.11 13.04
CA GLN A 20 9.04 5.70 11.72
C GLN A 20 7.78 6.60 11.84
N PRO A 21 7.70 7.72 11.10
CA PRO A 21 6.61 8.69 11.22
C PRO A 21 5.28 8.16 10.66
N SER A 22 4.20 8.76 11.18
CA SER A 22 2.77 8.49 11.05
C SER A 22 2.24 8.32 9.63
N ASP A 23 1.14 7.56 9.50
CA ASP A 23 0.39 7.37 8.27
C ASP A 23 -0.68 8.47 8.10
N PHE A 24 -0.88 8.95 6.87
CA PHE A 24 -1.84 10.01 6.55
C PHE A 24 -2.82 9.59 5.44
N LEU A 25 -4.09 9.89 5.63
CA LEU A 25 -5.15 9.79 4.62
C LEU A 25 -5.63 11.21 4.31
N GLU A 26 -5.76 11.58 3.04
CA GLU A 26 -6.14 12.94 2.64
C GLU A 26 -7.41 12.96 1.77
N ARG A 27 -8.28 13.94 2.01
CA ARG A 27 -9.42 14.30 1.16
C ARG A 27 -9.08 15.47 0.24
N ALA A 28 -9.26 15.29 -1.07
CA ALA A 28 -9.11 16.38 -2.04
C ALA A 28 -10.30 17.35 -1.97
N SER A 29 -10.04 18.63 -2.26
CA SER A 29 -11.08 19.65 -2.45
C SER A 29 -11.61 19.59 -3.88
N GLU A 30 -12.91 19.33 -4.05
CA GLU A 30 -13.64 19.53 -5.30
C GLU A 30 -14.18 20.96 -5.34
N GLU A 31 -13.73 21.77 -6.30
CA GLU A 31 -14.51 22.88 -6.90
C GLU A 31 -13.71 23.67 -7.97
N GLY A 32 -14.35 23.81 -9.13
CA GLY A 32 -14.50 25.08 -9.86
C GLY A 32 -13.38 25.54 -10.79
N ALA A 33 -13.55 25.29 -12.09
CA ALA A 33 -12.89 26.04 -13.15
C ALA A 33 -13.42 27.48 -13.19
N GLY A 34 -12.53 28.47 -13.25
CA GLY A 34 -12.88 29.88 -13.36
C GLY A 34 -11.63 30.75 -13.48
N SER A 35 -11.49 31.40 -14.64
CA SER A 35 -10.35 32.19 -15.07
C SER A 35 -10.01 33.39 -14.18
N ALA A 36 -8.72 33.76 -14.08
CA ALA A 36 -8.26 35.13 -14.31
C ALA A 36 -6.72 35.23 -14.27
N LEU A 37 -6.17 35.85 -15.31
CA LEU A 37 -4.83 36.42 -15.34
C LEU A 37 -4.74 37.61 -14.36
N SER A 38 -3.61 37.81 -13.69
CA SER A 38 -2.83 39.04 -13.89
C SER A 38 -1.39 38.90 -13.37
N ARG A 39 -0.48 39.57 -14.06
CA ARG A 39 0.96 39.63 -13.79
C ARG A 39 1.23 40.69 -12.73
N ARG A 40 2.24 40.48 -11.88
CA ARG A 40 3.33 41.45 -11.63
C ARG A 40 4.50 40.80 -10.89
N ARG A 41 5.70 41.06 -11.42
CA ARG A 41 7.00 40.77 -10.82
C ARG A 41 7.34 41.88 -9.82
N GLN A 42 8.04 41.56 -8.73
CA GLN A 42 9.40 42.04 -8.42
C GLN A 42 9.94 41.40 -7.13
N HIS A 43 11.25 41.15 -7.15
CA HIS A 43 12.16 40.45 -6.22
C HIS A 43 12.64 41.40 -5.07
N PRO A 44 13.67 41.05 -4.25
CA PRO A 44 13.94 39.84 -3.46
C PRO A 44 14.45 40.15 -2.03
N ARG A 45 14.39 39.22 -1.04
CA ARG A 45 15.47 39.04 -0.03
C ARG A 45 15.57 37.58 0.48
N ARG A 46 16.77 37.02 0.22
CA ARG A 46 17.61 35.98 0.88
C ARG A 46 16.95 35.17 2.02
N HIS A 47 17.04 33.84 2.06
CA HIS A 47 18.26 33.08 2.45
C HIS A 47 18.36 31.67 1.83
N ARG A 48 19.59 31.34 1.39
CA ARG A 48 20.27 30.03 1.26
C ARG A 48 19.41 28.75 1.14
N ALA A 49 19.27 28.26 -0.09
CA ALA A 49 18.99 26.85 -0.40
C ALA A 49 20.20 26.24 -1.11
N LEU A 50 20.67 25.08 -0.61
CA LEU A 50 21.77 24.32 -1.16
C LEU A 50 21.38 23.68 -2.51
N ARG A 51 22.27 23.84 -3.49
CA ARG A 51 22.19 23.37 -4.88
C ARG A 51 23.28 22.32 -5.11
N GLY A 52 22.95 21.26 -5.85
CA GLY A 52 23.86 20.30 -6.48
C GLY A 52 23.35 18.87 -6.23
N ALA A 53 22.95 18.05 -7.22
CA ALA A 53 23.59 17.82 -8.51
C ALA A 53 22.60 17.76 -9.70
N ARG A 54 23.16 17.97 -10.89
CA ARG A 54 22.50 18.06 -12.20
C ARG A 54 22.50 16.70 -12.91
N GLY A 55 21.50 16.43 -13.75
CA GLY A 55 21.64 15.56 -14.93
C GLY A 55 20.49 14.58 -15.15
N GLY A 56 19.49 14.96 -15.97
CA GLY A 56 18.42 14.07 -16.42
C GLY A 56 17.12 14.82 -16.67
N ARG A 57 16.89 15.27 -17.91
CA ARG A 57 15.69 16.01 -18.31
C ARG A 57 14.51 15.03 -18.47
N CYS A 58 13.65 14.92 -17.46
CA CYS A 58 12.27 14.48 -17.66
C CYS A 58 11.37 15.72 -17.61
N ARG A 59 10.95 16.19 -18.79
CA ARG A 59 9.93 17.23 -18.91
C ARG A 59 8.56 16.58 -18.72
N ALA A 60 8.07 16.54 -17.48
CA ALA A 60 6.63 16.50 -17.20
C ALA A 60 6.31 17.75 -16.37
N ARG A 61 5.83 18.79 -17.05
CA ARG A 61 5.35 20.01 -16.39
C ARG A 61 3.85 19.88 -16.18
N ASP A 62 3.44 18.98 -15.28
CA ASP A 62 2.17 19.16 -14.58
C ASP A 62 2.48 19.88 -13.28
N ARG A 63 2.43 21.22 -13.36
CA ARG A 63 2.41 22.06 -12.16
C ARG A 63 1.04 21.86 -11.50
N ALA A 64 0.86 20.77 -10.77
CA ALA A 64 -0.18 20.68 -9.76
C ALA A 64 0.07 21.84 -8.79
N ARG A 65 -0.77 22.89 -8.84
CA ARG A 65 -0.87 23.83 -7.72
C ARG A 65 -1.17 22.97 -6.50
N SER A 66 -0.25 22.95 -5.55
CA SER A 66 -0.47 22.40 -4.21
C SER A 66 -1.62 23.18 -3.57
N ARG A 67 -2.85 22.76 -3.84
CA ARG A 67 -4.02 23.11 -3.05
C ARG A 67 -3.88 22.32 -1.75
N ARG A 68 -4.04 23.00 -0.60
CA ARG A 68 -4.05 22.32 0.70
C ARG A 68 -5.19 21.27 0.70
N PRO A 69 -4.98 20.09 1.30
CA PRO A 69 -6.05 19.11 1.43
C PRO A 69 -7.20 19.71 2.24
N ALA A 70 -8.44 19.38 1.85
CA ALA A 70 -9.63 19.89 2.53
C ALA A 70 -9.73 19.30 3.95
N GLN A 71 -9.37 18.03 4.10
CA GLN A 71 -9.34 17.29 5.35
C GLN A 71 -8.22 16.24 5.28
N VAL A 72 -7.58 15.99 6.42
CA VAL A 72 -6.54 14.95 6.61
C VAL A 72 -6.93 14.13 7.83
N TYR A 73 -6.93 12.81 7.67
CA TYR A 73 -7.10 11.85 8.75
C TYR A 73 -5.74 11.19 8.99
N ALA A 74 -5.11 11.47 10.12
CA ALA A 74 -3.82 10.92 10.50
C ALA A 74 -4.04 9.74 11.45
N VAL A 75 -3.38 8.61 11.17
CA VAL A 75 -3.43 7.42 12.02
C VAL A 75 -2.05 7.21 12.64
N GLU A 76 -2.03 7.02 13.95
CA GLU A 76 -0.80 6.75 14.71
C GLU A 76 -1.02 5.59 15.67
N VAL A 77 -0.09 4.64 15.69
CA VAL A 77 -0.18 3.48 16.59
C VAL A 77 0.41 3.80 17.97
N ASP A 78 1.42 4.68 18.03
CA ASP A 78 2.09 5.03 19.28
C ASP A 78 1.38 6.18 20.02
N ALA A 79 0.46 5.81 20.92
CA ALA A 79 -0.27 6.76 21.77
C ALA A 79 0.63 7.65 22.65
N SER A 80 1.88 7.24 22.93
CA SER A 80 2.81 8.06 23.71
C SER A 80 3.23 9.34 22.99
N LEU A 81 3.07 9.39 21.66
CA LEU A 81 3.34 10.58 20.84
C LEU A 81 2.19 11.61 20.90
N GLY A 82 1.05 11.27 21.51
CA GLY A 82 -0.15 12.10 21.64
C GLY A 82 0.11 13.57 21.95
N PRO A 83 0.73 13.90 23.09
CA PRO A 83 0.97 15.30 23.46
C PRO A 83 1.77 16.08 22.41
N GLN A 84 2.81 15.46 21.86
CA GLN A 84 3.72 16.09 20.89
C GLN A 84 3.07 16.27 19.52
N LEU A 85 2.25 15.30 19.10
CA LEU A 85 1.51 15.37 17.85
C LEU A 85 0.39 16.41 17.94
N THR A 86 -0.37 16.43 19.03
CA THR A 86 -1.42 17.44 19.26
C THR A 86 -0.84 18.86 19.24
N GLU A 87 0.29 19.08 19.91
CA GLU A 87 0.99 20.38 19.87
C GLU A 87 1.45 20.74 18.45
N ARG A 88 2.07 19.81 17.71
CA ARG A 88 2.52 20.05 16.32
C ARG A 88 1.39 20.28 15.32
N LEU A 89 0.22 19.71 15.60
CA LEU A 89 -0.99 19.85 14.80
C LEU A 89 -1.85 21.05 15.24
N ALA A 90 -1.47 21.75 16.31
CA ALA A 90 -2.13 22.98 16.72
C ALA A 90 -2.15 23.99 15.56
N GLY A 91 -3.33 24.58 15.32
CA GLY A 91 -3.56 25.49 14.20
C GLY A 91 -3.81 24.81 12.85
N ARG A 92 -4.00 23.48 12.80
CA ARG A 92 -4.41 22.72 11.62
C ARG A 92 -5.79 22.08 11.82
N PRO A 93 -6.88 22.87 11.77
CA PRO A 93 -8.23 22.36 12.06
C PRO A 93 -8.72 21.31 11.05
N ASN A 94 -8.06 21.23 9.89
CA ASN A 94 -8.33 20.24 8.85
C ASN A 94 -7.56 18.92 9.05
N VAL A 95 -6.93 18.69 10.20
CA VAL A 95 -6.23 17.44 10.52
C VAL A 95 -6.90 16.80 11.73
N GLU A 96 -7.38 15.58 11.56
CA GLU A 96 -7.93 14.75 12.61
C GLU A 96 -6.96 13.62 12.92
N LEU A 97 -6.48 13.55 14.18
CA LEU A 97 -5.54 12.53 14.63
C LEU A 97 -6.29 11.41 15.34
N ARG A 98 -6.07 10.17 14.89
CA ARG A 98 -6.66 8.95 15.46
C ARG A 98 -5.54 8.02 15.91
N PHE A 99 -5.69 7.48 17.12
CA PHE A 99 -4.76 6.50 17.66
C PHE A 99 -5.29 5.08 17.48
N GLY A 100 -4.49 4.20 16.90
CA GLY A 100 -4.87 2.81 16.67
C GLY A 100 -3.98 2.09 15.65
N ASP A 101 -4.10 0.77 15.59
CA ASP A 101 -3.51 -0.03 14.52
C ASP A 101 -4.34 0.13 13.25
N ALA A 102 -3.73 0.64 12.18
CA ALA A 102 -4.39 0.86 10.90
C ALA A 102 -5.01 -0.42 10.29
N LEU A 103 -4.52 -1.60 10.65
CA LEU A 103 -5.12 -2.88 10.20
C LEU A 103 -6.33 -3.32 11.03
N GLN A 104 -6.54 -2.72 12.21
CA GLN A 104 -7.67 -3.02 13.11
C GLN A 104 -8.76 -1.94 13.08
N LEU A 105 -8.45 -0.77 12.51
CA LEU A 105 -9.41 0.30 12.34
C LEU A 105 -10.36 0.00 11.19
N ASP A 106 -11.64 0.35 11.35
CA ASP A 106 -12.54 0.49 10.22
C ASP A 106 -12.04 1.66 9.36
N LEU A 107 -11.43 1.34 8.21
CA LEU A 107 -10.81 2.34 7.35
C LEU A 107 -11.83 3.35 6.79
N VAL A 108 -13.08 2.91 6.53
CA VAL A 108 -14.13 3.77 5.96
C VAL A 108 -14.58 4.80 6.99
N GLU A 109 -14.88 4.35 8.21
CA GLU A 109 -15.20 5.25 9.32
C GLU A 109 -14.00 6.13 9.70
N SER A 110 -12.78 5.60 9.51
CA SER A 110 -11.50 6.27 9.79
C SER A 110 -11.21 7.48 8.91
N ALA A 111 -11.72 7.48 7.67
CA ALA A 111 -11.37 8.49 6.68
C ALA A 111 -12.53 8.79 5.71
N PRO A 112 -13.66 9.33 6.20
CA PRO A 112 -14.85 9.53 5.38
C PRO A 112 -14.58 10.51 4.23
N GLY A 113 -14.87 10.04 3.00
CA GLY A 113 -14.67 10.81 1.78
C GLY A 113 -13.20 11.05 1.41
N ALA A 114 -12.25 10.32 2.01
CA ALA A 114 -10.85 10.40 1.60
C ALA A 114 -10.65 9.89 0.17
N THR A 115 -9.84 10.61 -0.60
CA THR A 115 -9.56 10.31 -2.02
C THR A 115 -8.10 9.93 -2.25
N LYS A 116 -7.24 10.13 -1.25
CA LYS A 116 -5.80 9.85 -1.34
C LYS A 116 -5.30 9.16 -0.08
N LEU A 117 -4.41 8.19 -0.26
CA LEU A 117 -3.67 7.53 0.81
C LEU A 117 -2.20 7.92 0.70
N VAL A 118 -1.65 8.54 1.74
CA VAL A 118 -0.27 9.03 1.79
C VAL A 118 0.42 8.49 3.04
N ALA A 119 1.22 7.45 2.89
CA ALA A 119 1.73 6.72 4.04
C ALA A 119 3.23 6.45 3.94
N ASN A 120 3.89 6.43 5.10
CA ASN A 120 5.24 5.91 5.21
C ASN A 120 5.17 4.60 6.00
N LEU A 121 4.88 3.53 5.28
CA LEU A 121 4.38 2.31 5.89
C LEU A 121 5.49 1.58 6.64
N PRO A 122 5.23 1.17 7.91
CA PRO A 122 6.08 0.23 8.60
C PRO A 122 6.22 -1.07 7.79
N TYR A 123 7.42 -1.63 7.79
CA TYR A 123 7.79 -2.70 6.87
C TYR A 123 6.97 -3.99 7.04
N ASN A 124 6.47 -4.24 8.25
CA ASN A 124 5.67 -5.42 8.58
C ASN A 124 4.20 -5.30 8.17
N ILE A 125 3.67 -4.10 7.99
CA ILE A 125 2.24 -3.88 7.66
C ILE A 125 2.01 -3.32 6.26
N ALA A 126 3.07 -2.96 5.52
CA ALA A 126 2.93 -2.28 4.24
C ALA A 126 2.07 -3.04 3.22
N THR A 127 2.39 -4.31 2.98
CA THR A 127 1.64 -5.16 2.03
C THR A 127 0.18 -5.38 2.43
N PRO A 128 -0.14 -5.83 3.67
CA PRO A 128 -1.53 -6.03 4.05
C PRO A 128 -2.32 -4.72 4.05
N LEU A 129 -1.75 -3.60 4.52
CA LEU A 129 -2.48 -2.32 4.52
C LEU A 129 -2.78 -1.85 3.10
N ILE A 130 -1.83 -1.99 2.17
CA ILE A 130 -2.08 -1.68 0.76
C ILE A 130 -3.21 -2.56 0.23
N ALA A 131 -3.16 -3.88 0.44
CA ALA A 131 -4.16 -4.82 -0.04
C ALA A 131 -5.57 -4.52 0.54
N GLU A 132 -5.69 -4.30 1.84
CA GLU A 132 -6.96 -3.94 2.50
C GLU A 132 -7.50 -2.58 2.02
N SER A 133 -6.62 -1.62 1.72
CA SER A 133 -7.07 -0.32 1.22
C SER A 133 -7.69 -0.37 -0.18
N LEU A 134 -7.46 -1.44 -0.96
CA LEU A 134 -7.95 -1.54 -2.34
C LEU A 134 -9.48 -1.66 -2.40
N ASP A 135 -10.10 -2.37 -1.45
CA ASP A 135 -11.55 -2.54 -1.36
C ASP A 135 -12.15 -2.00 -0.06
N GLY A 136 -11.37 -1.90 1.02
CA GLY A 136 -11.77 -1.25 2.26
C GLY A 136 -11.87 0.27 2.16
N LEU A 137 -11.27 0.89 1.13
CA LEU A 137 -11.36 2.33 0.87
C LEU A 137 -11.72 2.60 -0.61
N PRO A 138 -12.97 2.35 -1.02
CA PRO A 138 -13.36 2.46 -2.43
C PRO A 138 -13.24 3.89 -3.00
N GLY A 139 -13.32 4.91 -2.15
CA GLY A 139 -13.16 6.32 -2.53
C GLY A 139 -11.72 6.75 -2.82
N ILE A 140 -10.71 5.95 -2.46
CA ILE A 140 -9.31 6.31 -2.70
C ILE A 140 -8.98 6.14 -4.18
N GLU A 141 -8.49 7.20 -4.79
CA GLU A 141 -8.09 7.25 -6.20
C GLU A 141 -6.57 7.27 -6.39
N LEU A 142 -5.82 7.66 -5.36
CA LEU A 142 -4.36 7.83 -5.43
C LEU A 142 -3.70 7.32 -4.15
N TRP A 143 -2.74 6.43 -4.32
CA TRP A 143 -1.81 6.03 -3.28
C TRP A 143 -0.47 6.70 -3.53
N THR A 144 0.16 7.18 -2.48
CA THR A 144 1.55 7.65 -2.47
C THR A 144 2.19 7.09 -1.22
N VAL A 145 2.81 5.93 -1.35
CA VAL A 145 3.32 5.16 -0.21
C VAL A 145 4.83 5.05 -0.28
N MET A 146 5.48 5.23 0.85
CA MET A 146 6.88 4.86 1.04
C MET A 146 6.94 3.48 1.68
N VAL A 147 7.64 2.56 1.03
CA VAL A 147 7.79 1.16 1.46
C VAL A 147 9.23 0.69 1.27
N GLN A 148 9.56 -0.52 1.71
CA GLN A 148 10.85 -1.14 1.34
C GLN A 148 10.94 -1.32 -0.17
N ARG A 149 12.16 -1.22 -0.70
CA ARG A 149 12.39 -1.34 -2.15
C ARG A 149 11.82 -2.64 -2.72
N GLU A 150 12.03 -3.76 -2.04
CA GLU A 150 11.49 -5.05 -2.48
C GLU A 150 9.96 -5.06 -2.54
N VAL A 151 9.28 -4.48 -1.54
CA VAL A 151 7.82 -4.38 -1.53
C VAL A 151 7.34 -3.52 -2.71
N ALA A 152 7.99 -2.38 -2.95
CA ALA A 152 7.69 -1.52 -4.08
C ALA A 152 7.84 -2.24 -5.43
N ASP A 153 8.89 -3.05 -5.59
CA ASP A 153 9.14 -3.84 -6.80
C ASP A 153 8.07 -4.94 -6.98
N ARG A 154 7.49 -5.47 -5.89
CA ARG A 154 6.40 -6.48 -5.94
C ARG A 154 5.07 -5.91 -6.41
N LEU A 155 4.71 -4.67 -6.05
CA LEU A 155 3.36 -4.11 -6.32
C LEU A 155 2.97 -4.14 -7.81
N PHE A 156 3.94 -3.94 -8.69
CA PHE A 156 3.75 -3.92 -10.15
C PHE A 156 4.71 -4.88 -10.85
N ALA A 157 5.02 -6.00 -10.20
CA ALA A 157 5.84 -7.06 -10.82
C ALA A 157 5.07 -7.70 -11.99
N GLU A 158 5.81 -8.09 -13.02
CA GLU A 158 5.25 -8.82 -14.16
C GLU A 158 5.05 -10.31 -13.82
N PRO A 159 4.06 -10.99 -14.44
CA PRO A 159 3.90 -12.44 -14.32
C PRO A 159 5.19 -13.20 -14.61
N SER A 160 5.33 -14.39 -14.03
CA SER A 160 6.49 -15.27 -14.17
C SER A 160 7.81 -14.66 -13.70
N THR A 161 7.77 -13.65 -12.82
CA THR A 161 8.96 -13.08 -12.16
C THR A 161 9.03 -13.47 -10.69
N LYS A 162 10.25 -13.45 -10.13
CA LYS A 162 10.47 -13.74 -8.70
C LYS A 162 9.69 -12.79 -7.77
N ALA A 163 9.48 -11.54 -8.18
CA ALA A 163 8.76 -10.54 -7.40
C ALA A 163 7.24 -10.66 -7.52
N TYR A 164 6.72 -11.39 -8.50
CA TYR A 164 5.29 -11.57 -8.70
C TYR A 164 4.64 -12.38 -7.58
N GLY A 165 3.46 -11.94 -7.14
CA GLY A 165 2.70 -12.58 -6.07
C GLY A 165 1.29 -12.01 -5.96
N ALA A 166 0.57 -12.38 -4.90
CA ALA A 166 -0.80 -11.95 -4.64
C ALA A 166 -0.97 -10.43 -4.71
N VAL A 167 -0.13 -9.66 -4.00
CA VAL A 167 -0.24 -8.19 -4.01
C VAL A 167 -0.02 -7.59 -5.41
N SER A 168 0.83 -8.21 -6.23
CA SER A 168 1.05 -7.78 -7.61
C SER A 168 -0.25 -7.85 -8.41
N VAL A 169 -0.96 -8.97 -8.31
CA VAL A 169 -2.26 -9.19 -8.96
C VAL A 169 -3.29 -8.21 -8.45
N LEU A 170 -3.48 -8.14 -7.13
CA LEU A 170 -4.53 -7.32 -6.52
C LEU A 170 -4.38 -5.84 -6.87
N VAL A 171 -3.16 -5.30 -6.79
CA VAL A 171 -2.90 -3.90 -7.14
C VAL A 171 -3.10 -3.64 -8.63
N GLN A 172 -2.62 -4.54 -9.51
CA GLN A 172 -2.75 -4.38 -10.96
C GLN A 172 -4.18 -4.54 -11.47
N LEU A 173 -5.03 -5.26 -10.74
CA LEU A 173 -6.46 -5.36 -11.04
C LEU A 173 -7.23 -4.05 -10.81
N VAL A 174 -6.74 -3.20 -9.91
CA VAL A 174 -7.47 -1.99 -9.49
C VAL A 174 -6.77 -0.70 -9.85
N ALA A 175 -5.46 -0.73 -10.12
CA ALA A 175 -4.66 0.47 -10.27
C ALA A 175 -3.49 0.31 -11.25
N HIS A 176 -3.02 1.44 -11.78
CA HIS A 176 -1.79 1.53 -12.55
C HIS A 176 -0.76 2.41 -11.84
N ARG A 177 0.52 2.08 -12.02
CA ARG A 177 1.63 2.86 -11.45
C ARG A 177 1.76 4.21 -12.16
N THR A 178 1.85 5.28 -11.39
CA THR A 178 2.03 6.65 -11.89
C THR A 178 3.35 7.28 -11.45
N GLY A 179 4.01 6.73 -10.43
CA GLY A 179 5.29 7.26 -9.95
C GLY A 179 6.13 6.21 -9.23
N PHE A 180 7.45 6.37 -9.34
CA PHE A 180 8.42 5.53 -8.65
C PHE A 180 9.68 6.34 -8.38
N HIS A 181 10.12 6.38 -7.12
CA HIS A 181 11.35 7.07 -6.72
C HIS A 181 12.11 6.26 -5.67
N PRO A 182 13.31 5.73 -6.00
CA PRO A 182 14.17 5.06 -5.03
C PRO A 182 14.61 6.02 -3.93
N VAL A 183 14.57 5.58 -2.67
CA VAL A 183 15.00 6.34 -1.50
C VAL A 183 16.13 5.58 -0.81
N SER A 184 17.32 6.18 -0.79
CA SER A 184 18.47 5.59 -0.12
C SER A 184 18.23 5.50 1.39
N ARG A 185 18.57 4.38 2.00
CA ARG A 185 18.52 4.20 3.46
C ARG A 185 19.31 5.25 4.25
N THR A 186 20.26 5.93 3.62
CA THR A 186 21.13 6.95 4.24
C THR A 186 20.38 8.18 4.73
N VAL A 187 19.16 8.43 4.23
CA VAL A 187 18.31 9.57 4.64
C VAL A 187 17.57 9.34 5.97
N PHE A 188 17.52 8.11 6.47
CA PHE A 188 16.80 7.75 7.69
C PHE A 188 17.70 7.70 8.93
N ARG A 189 17.10 7.97 10.09
CA ARG A 189 17.75 7.86 11.41
C ARG A 189 16.79 7.17 12.40
N PRO A 190 17.15 6.01 12.97
CA PRO A 190 18.34 5.18 12.65
C PRO A 190 18.30 4.65 11.21
N ARG A 191 19.47 4.31 10.66
CA ARG A 191 19.59 3.80 9.28
C ARG A 191 19.01 2.37 9.19
N PRO A 192 18.05 2.09 8.30
CA PRO A 192 17.54 0.74 8.09
C PRO A 192 18.52 -0.14 7.31
N ASN A 193 18.30 -1.45 7.33
CA ASN A 193 19.15 -2.44 6.67
C ASN A 193 18.92 -2.52 5.15
N VAL A 194 17.80 -2.00 4.67
CA VAL A 194 17.39 -2.06 3.25
C VAL A 194 17.05 -0.67 2.76
N ASP A 195 17.07 -0.49 1.44
CA ASP A 195 16.63 0.75 0.80
C ASP A 195 15.09 0.79 0.70
N SER A 196 14.57 2.01 0.54
CA SER A 196 13.14 2.28 0.40
C SER A 196 12.81 2.76 -1.02
N ALA A 197 11.52 2.85 -1.32
CA ALA A 197 11.05 3.54 -2.51
C ALA A 197 9.71 4.23 -2.20
N LEU A 198 9.53 5.41 -2.78
CA LEU A 198 8.25 6.07 -2.88
C LEU A 198 7.56 5.57 -4.15
N VAL A 199 6.37 5.02 -4.02
CA VAL A 199 5.55 4.52 -5.13
C VAL A 199 4.24 5.30 -5.14
N ALA A 200 3.86 5.78 -6.32
CA ALA A 200 2.55 6.35 -6.55
C ALA A 200 1.78 5.53 -7.59
N PHE A 201 0.50 5.29 -7.32
CA PHE A 201 -0.39 4.57 -8.24
C PHE A 201 -1.81 5.09 -8.14
N ARG A 202 -2.55 5.01 -9.25
CA ARG A 202 -3.91 5.55 -9.36
C ARG A 202 -4.90 4.45 -9.70
N ARG A 203 -6.08 4.53 -9.07
CA ARG A 203 -7.20 3.64 -9.34
C ARG A 203 -7.60 3.76 -10.81
N THR A 204 -7.89 2.61 -11.43
CA THR A 204 -8.42 2.47 -12.79
C THR A 204 -9.85 1.95 -12.78
N GLY A 205 -10.20 1.17 -11.74
CA GLY A 205 -11.53 0.65 -11.48
C GLY A 205 -11.49 -0.27 -10.27
N LEU A 206 -12.65 -0.73 -9.80
CA LEU A 206 -12.76 -1.82 -8.85
C LEU A 206 -13.69 -2.86 -9.47
N PRO A 207 -13.23 -4.09 -9.76
CA PRO A 207 -14.10 -5.14 -10.25
C PRO A 207 -15.29 -5.37 -9.30
N PRO A 208 -16.53 -5.57 -9.80
CA PRO A 208 -17.72 -5.77 -8.94
C PRO A 208 -17.56 -6.88 -7.90
N ASP A 209 -16.87 -7.97 -8.25
CA ASP A 209 -16.63 -9.13 -7.38
C ASP A 209 -15.21 -9.16 -6.78
N PHE A 210 -14.58 -7.99 -6.59
CA PHE A 210 -13.19 -7.90 -6.17
C PHE A 210 -12.89 -8.69 -4.89
N ARG A 211 -13.78 -8.72 -3.89
CA ARG A 211 -13.58 -9.49 -2.65
C ARG A 211 -13.47 -10.99 -2.91
N ARG A 212 -14.28 -11.52 -3.82
CA ARG A 212 -14.23 -12.92 -4.23
C ARG A 212 -12.93 -13.22 -4.98
N VAL A 213 -12.57 -12.35 -5.94
CA VAL A 213 -11.30 -12.44 -6.67
C VAL A 213 -10.11 -12.37 -5.70
N LYS A 214 -10.17 -11.49 -4.69
CA LYS A 214 -9.14 -11.38 -3.65
C LYS A 214 -8.94 -12.71 -2.93
N GLY A 215 -10.03 -13.37 -2.52
CA GLY A 215 -9.97 -14.71 -1.92
C GLY A 215 -9.35 -15.77 -2.85
N VAL A 216 -9.71 -15.75 -4.14
CA VAL A 216 -9.11 -16.66 -5.15
C VAL A 216 -7.61 -16.42 -5.30
N VAL A 217 -7.19 -15.16 -5.39
CA VAL A 217 -5.77 -14.78 -5.52
C VAL A 217 -4.99 -15.18 -4.27
N GLU A 218 -5.51 -14.91 -3.07
CA GLU A 218 -4.88 -15.31 -1.82
C GLU A 218 -4.74 -16.83 -1.71
N ALA A 219 -5.79 -17.59 -2.05
CA ALA A 219 -5.76 -19.05 -2.12
C ALA A 219 -4.72 -19.55 -3.12
N ALA A 220 -4.66 -18.97 -4.32
CA ALA A 220 -3.72 -19.35 -5.37
C ALA A 220 -2.25 -19.17 -4.96
N PHE A 221 -1.92 -18.12 -4.19
CA PHE A 221 -0.56 -17.81 -3.75
C PHE A 221 -0.19 -18.37 -2.37
N SER A 222 -1.14 -18.99 -1.65
CA SER A 222 -0.92 -19.62 -0.34
C SER A 222 0.18 -20.69 -0.36
N HIS A 223 0.31 -21.42 -1.48
CA HIS A 223 1.26 -22.52 -1.66
C HIS A 223 2.15 -22.32 -2.90
N ARG A 224 2.89 -21.20 -2.97
CA ARG A 224 3.66 -20.73 -4.15
C ARG A 224 4.45 -21.78 -4.98
N ARG A 225 4.95 -22.86 -4.36
CA ARG A 225 5.72 -23.92 -5.05
C ARG A 225 4.86 -25.02 -5.65
N LYS A 226 3.55 -25.01 -5.43
CA LYS A 226 2.59 -26.01 -5.91
C LYS A 226 1.92 -25.53 -7.19
N LEU A 227 1.35 -26.48 -7.92
CA LEU A 227 0.47 -26.19 -9.05
C LEU A 227 -0.75 -25.41 -8.56
N LEU A 228 -1.38 -24.64 -9.46
CA LEU A 228 -2.51 -23.78 -9.13
C LEU A 228 -3.67 -24.60 -8.54
N ALA A 229 -4.08 -25.69 -9.19
CA ALA A 229 -5.15 -26.56 -8.70
C ALA A 229 -4.89 -27.08 -7.27
N ASN A 230 -3.67 -27.55 -7.00
CA ASN A 230 -3.28 -28.01 -5.67
C ASN A 230 -3.29 -26.88 -4.64
N SER A 231 -2.93 -25.66 -5.04
CA SER A 231 -2.91 -24.52 -4.12
C SER A 231 -4.33 -24.12 -3.72
N LEU A 232 -5.26 -24.13 -4.67
CA LEU A 232 -6.68 -23.84 -4.43
C LEU A 232 -7.33 -24.91 -3.55
N GLU A 233 -7.01 -26.19 -3.77
CA GLU A 233 -7.47 -27.31 -2.95
C GLU A 233 -6.93 -27.23 -1.52
N LEU A 234 -5.62 -27.04 -1.35
CA LEU A 234 -5.00 -26.94 -0.02
C LEU A 234 -5.45 -25.70 0.74
N ALA A 235 -5.83 -24.63 0.04
CA ALA A 235 -6.44 -23.45 0.64
C ALA A 235 -7.92 -23.66 1.02
N GLY A 236 -8.52 -24.80 0.65
CA GLY A 236 -9.92 -25.13 0.94
C GLY A 236 -10.92 -24.35 0.09
N LEU A 237 -10.49 -23.75 -1.03
CA LEU A 237 -11.36 -22.93 -1.87
C LEU A 237 -12.29 -23.79 -2.73
N THR A 238 -11.78 -24.89 -3.29
CA THR A 238 -12.54 -25.82 -4.13
C THR A 238 -11.83 -27.18 -4.16
N ASP A 239 -12.49 -28.22 -4.67
CA ASP A 239 -11.81 -29.49 -4.92
C ASP A 239 -10.91 -29.41 -6.17
N ARG A 240 -9.98 -30.36 -6.27
CA ARG A 240 -9.00 -30.38 -7.35
C ARG A 240 -9.63 -30.54 -8.74
N ALA A 241 -10.67 -31.36 -8.88
CA ALA A 241 -11.27 -31.62 -10.19
C ALA A 241 -11.95 -30.37 -10.74
N HIS A 242 -12.68 -29.66 -9.88
CA HIS A 242 -13.29 -28.38 -10.20
C HIS A 242 -12.23 -27.32 -10.51
N ALA A 243 -11.14 -27.25 -9.74
CA ALA A 243 -10.03 -26.34 -10.03
C ALA A 243 -9.40 -26.60 -11.40
N GLU A 244 -9.15 -27.87 -11.76
CA GLU A 244 -8.59 -28.25 -13.06
C GLU A 244 -9.55 -27.92 -14.22
N ALA A 245 -10.87 -28.10 -14.02
CA ALA A 245 -11.88 -27.72 -15.00
C ALA A 245 -11.89 -26.20 -15.25
N ALA A 246 -11.90 -25.39 -14.18
CA ALA A 246 -11.83 -23.93 -14.28
C ALA A 246 -10.54 -23.47 -14.98
N ILE A 247 -9.39 -24.05 -14.65
CA ILE A 247 -8.10 -23.75 -15.31
C ILE A 247 -8.15 -24.10 -16.81
N ALA A 248 -8.82 -25.19 -17.19
CA ALA A 248 -8.98 -25.58 -18.58
C ALA A 248 -9.88 -24.61 -19.37
N GLU A 249 -10.92 -24.05 -18.75
CA GLU A 249 -11.76 -23.00 -19.38
C GLU A 249 -10.96 -21.74 -19.73
N LEU A 250 -9.91 -21.44 -18.96
CA LEU A 250 -8.96 -20.35 -19.23
C LEU A 250 -7.98 -20.70 -20.37
N GLY A 251 -8.06 -21.90 -20.94
CA GLY A 251 -7.12 -22.39 -21.95
C GLY A 251 -5.73 -22.69 -21.40
N LYS A 252 -5.59 -22.91 -20.08
CA LYS A 252 -4.32 -23.22 -19.43
C LYS A 252 -4.19 -24.72 -19.16
N HIS A 253 -2.95 -25.19 -19.06
CA HIS A 253 -2.66 -26.56 -18.67
C HIS A 253 -2.80 -26.77 -17.16
N SER A 254 -3.16 -27.98 -16.73
CA SER A 254 -3.31 -28.33 -15.30
C SER A 254 -2.02 -28.23 -14.49
N ASN A 255 -0.86 -28.16 -15.16
CA ASN A 255 0.45 -27.96 -14.54
C ASN A 255 0.86 -26.48 -14.39
N VAL A 256 -0.06 -25.53 -14.63
CA VAL A 256 0.19 -24.11 -14.43
C VAL A 256 0.33 -23.77 -12.95
N ARG A 257 1.17 -22.80 -12.61
CA ARG A 257 1.27 -22.19 -11.29
C ARG A 257 0.62 -20.81 -11.26
N ALA A 258 0.22 -20.37 -10.06
CA ALA A 258 -0.39 -19.05 -9.87
C ALA A 258 0.46 -17.90 -10.42
N GLU A 259 1.79 -17.99 -10.33
CA GLU A 259 2.69 -16.95 -10.81
C GLU A 259 2.76 -16.82 -12.34
N GLU A 260 2.22 -17.79 -13.09
CA GLU A 260 2.15 -17.79 -14.55
C GLU A 260 0.87 -17.14 -15.09
N LEU A 261 -0.11 -16.85 -14.22
CA LEU A 261 -1.34 -16.18 -14.60
C LEU A 261 -1.16 -14.65 -14.60
N ALA A 262 -1.65 -14.01 -15.65
CA ALA A 262 -1.78 -12.56 -15.71
C ALA A 262 -2.89 -12.07 -14.76
N PRO A 263 -2.87 -10.80 -14.30
CA PRO A 263 -3.84 -10.31 -13.33
C PRO A 263 -5.29 -10.50 -13.77
N LEU A 264 -5.63 -10.18 -15.03
CA LEU A 264 -6.99 -10.33 -15.56
C LEU A 264 -7.45 -11.79 -15.64
N GLU A 265 -6.53 -12.75 -15.78
CA GLU A 265 -6.89 -14.18 -15.78
C GLU A 265 -7.43 -14.63 -14.42
N PHE A 266 -7.09 -13.94 -13.32
CA PHE A 266 -7.71 -14.21 -12.02
C PHE A 266 -9.18 -13.79 -11.94
N LEU A 267 -9.64 -12.83 -12.76
CA LEU A 267 -11.06 -12.50 -12.86
C LEU A 267 -11.83 -13.64 -13.52
N GLU A 268 -11.29 -14.16 -14.63
CA GLU A 268 -11.88 -15.30 -15.34
C GLU A 268 -11.84 -16.57 -14.50
N LEU A 269 -10.73 -16.82 -13.79
CA LEU A 269 -10.62 -17.96 -12.87
C LEU A 269 -11.67 -17.86 -11.76
N ALA A 270 -11.82 -16.70 -11.14
CA ALA A 270 -12.85 -16.50 -10.13
C ALA A 270 -14.24 -16.81 -10.73
N LYS A 271 -14.56 -16.27 -11.90
CA LYS A 271 -15.84 -16.54 -12.56
C LYS A 271 -16.07 -18.04 -12.85
N ALA A 272 -15.05 -18.75 -13.35
CA ALA A 272 -15.13 -20.18 -13.66
C ALA A 272 -15.32 -21.05 -12.40
N LEU A 273 -14.84 -20.60 -11.23
CA LEU A 273 -14.98 -21.31 -9.96
C LEU A 273 -16.37 -21.18 -9.31
N GLY A 274 -17.33 -20.50 -9.93
CA GLY A 274 -18.73 -20.37 -9.44
C GLY A 274 -18.94 -19.22 -8.50
#